data_AF-A0A9D5PXJ0-F1
#
_entry.id   AF-A0A9D5PXJ0-F1
#
_cell.length_a   1.000
_cell.length_b   1.000
_cell.length_c   1.000
_cell.angle_alpha   90.00
_cell.angle_beta   90.00
_cell.angle_gamma   90.00
#
_symmetry.space_group_name_H-M   'P 1'
#
loop_
_entity.id
_entity.type
_entity.pdbx_description
1 polymer ?
#
loop_
_entity_poly.entity_id
_entity_poly.type
_entity_poly.pdbx_seq_one_letter_code
_entity_poly.pdbx_strand_id
1 'polypeptide(L)'
;MLEPMSPYERRIIHSEVQAIEGVSTNSIGVDSNRRVVIYLESEGFNVPAGKKEKSESRRSARSERRRSEYKGAQKKAKPAAPMYDDGEKMTAEELSDLISTYGSKDKPVREQPRKFKDFDEYINSLLGSSEDDK
;
A
#
# COMPACT_ATOMS: atom_id res chain seq x y z
N MET A 1 23.74 10.74 24.36
CA MET A 1 22.91 9.52 24.18
C MET A 1 21.74 9.61 25.13
N LEU A 2 20.55 9.14 24.73
CA LEU A 2 19.34 9.20 25.55
C LEU A 2 19.08 7.87 26.28
N GLU A 3 18.18 7.91 27.25
CA GLU A 3 17.70 6.73 27.98
C GLU A 3 16.77 5.85 27.11
N PRO A 4 16.59 4.55 27.46
CA PRO A 4 15.58 3.71 26.82
C PRO A 4 14.17 4.24 27.03
N MET A 5 13.35 4.20 25.98
CA MET A 5 11.99 4.78 25.98
C MET A 5 11.02 3.96 25.13
N SER A 6 9.75 4.32 25.12
CA SER A 6 8.74 3.63 24.30
C SER A 6 8.95 3.86 22.79
N PRO A 7 8.40 3.01 21.92
CA PRO A 7 8.48 3.20 20.47
C PRO A 7 7.89 4.54 19.98
N TYR A 8 6.86 5.04 20.66
CA TYR A 8 6.19 6.29 20.29
C TYR A 8 7.10 7.50 20.53
N GLU A 9 7.74 7.56 21.69
CA GLU A 9 8.67 8.64 22.04
C GLU A 9 9.86 8.68 21.09
N ARG A 10 10.44 7.52 20.77
CA ARG A 10 11.52 7.46 19.76
C ARG A 10 11.06 7.95 18.39
N ARG A 11 9.81 7.65 18.00
CA ARG A 11 9.26 8.12 16.72
C ARG A 11 9.19 9.64 16.70
N ILE A 12 8.70 10.28 17.76
CA ILE A 12 8.66 11.74 17.85
C ILE A 12 10.07 12.31 17.69
N ILE A 13 11.04 11.79 18.44
CA ILE A 13 12.43 12.28 18.36
C ILE A 13 13.01 12.14 16.95
N HIS A 14 12.81 10.98 16.31
CA HIS A 14 13.27 10.79 14.92
C HIS A 14 12.62 11.79 13.97
N SER A 15 11.32 12.03 14.10
CA SER A 15 10.58 12.98 13.26
C SER A 15 11.03 14.43 13.47
N GLU A 16 11.23 14.86 14.71
CA GLU A 16 11.66 16.22 15.03
C GLU A 16 13.11 16.48 14.61
N VAL A 17 14.03 15.55 14.91
CA VAL A 17 15.45 15.75 14.58
C VAL A 17 15.69 15.70 13.07
N GLN A 18 14.84 15.01 12.29
CA GLN A 18 14.95 14.99 10.83
C GLN A 18 14.81 16.39 10.21
N ALA A 19 14.19 17.36 10.90
CA ALA A 19 14.08 18.74 10.44
C ALA A 19 15.36 19.57 10.69
N ILE A 20 16.31 19.06 11.49
CA ILE A 20 17.54 19.76 11.86
C ILE A 20 18.66 19.37 10.89
N GLU A 21 19.20 20.35 10.17
CA GLU A 21 20.29 20.13 9.22
C GLU A 21 21.59 19.69 9.95
N GLY A 22 22.29 18.71 9.37
CA GLY A 22 23.57 18.24 9.90
C GLY A 22 23.46 17.38 11.16
N VAL A 23 22.26 16.93 11.54
CA VAL A 23 22.04 16.06 12.70
C VAL A 23 21.30 14.80 12.28
N SER A 24 21.88 13.66 12.61
CA SER A 24 21.31 12.34 12.30
C SER A 24 21.01 11.56 13.58
N THR A 25 20.04 10.65 13.51
CA THR A 25 19.57 9.86 14.65
C THR A 25 19.50 8.37 14.35
N ASN A 26 19.84 7.54 15.34
CA ASN A 26 19.74 6.08 15.25
C ASN A 26 19.26 5.48 16.58
N SER A 27 18.36 4.49 16.51
CA SER A 27 17.86 3.77 17.67
C SER A 27 18.58 2.43 17.80
N ILE A 28 19.26 2.21 18.93
CA ILE A 28 20.03 0.99 19.21
C ILE A 28 19.39 0.22 20.37
N GLY A 29 19.26 -1.11 20.24
CA GLY A 29 18.80 -2.03 21.30
C GLY A 29 17.57 -2.87 20.90
N VAL A 30 16.95 -3.54 21.88
CA VAL A 30 15.73 -4.36 21.72
C VAL A 30 14.60 -3.83 22.62
N ASP A 31 13.36 -3.82 22.10
CA ASP A 31 12.16 -3.05 22.52
C ASP A 31 12.26 -2.19 23.79
N SER A 32 12.30 -2.81 24.97
CA SER A 32 12.31 -2.10 26.26
C SER A 32 13.63 -1.38 26.57
N ASN A 33 14.75 -1.87 26.03
CA ASN A 33 16.09 -1.33 26.25
C ASN A 33 16.59 -0.56 25.02
N ARG A 34 15.70 -0.28 24.05
CA ARG A 34 16.03 0.52 22.87
C ARG A 34 16.17 2.00 23.24
N ARG A 35 17.32 2.59 22.90
CA ARG A 35 17.66 3.99 23.16
C ARG A 35 18.00 4.73 21.88
N VAL A 36 17.83 6.06 21.89
CA VAL A 36 18.16 6.92 20.76
C VAL A 36 19.54 7.52 20.94
N VAL A 37 20.33 7.46 19.87
CA VAL A 37 21.65 8.08 19.75
C VAL A 37 21.54 9.15 18.66
N ILE A 38 21.98 10.35 18.99
CA ILE A 38 22.02 11.51 18.10
C ILE A 38 23.49 11.79 17.82
N TYR A 39 23.83 12.02 16.55
CA TYR A 39 25.18 12.31 16.11
C TYR A 39 25.17 13.39 15.03
N LEU A 40 26.27 14.14 14.94
CA LEU A 40 26.46 15.15 13.92
C LEU A 40 26.85 14.48 12.60
N GLU A 41 26.24 14.92 11.52
CA GLU A 41 26.57 14.55 10.16
C GLU A 41 27.74 15.43 9.70
N SER A 42 28.91 15.24 10.31
CA SER A 42 30.12 15.89 9.84
C SER A 42 30.51 15.30 8.47
N GLU A 43 30.99 16.14 7.56
CA GLU A 43 31.62 15.72 6.30
C GLU A 43 32.73 14.69 6.58
N GLY A 44 32.39 13.39 6.51
CA GLY A 44 33.33 12.29 6.74
C GLY A 44 32.88 11.19 7.71
N PHE A 45 31.80 11.39 8.48
CA PHE A 45 31.25 10.32 9.34
C PHE A 45 29.85 9.91 8.85
N ASN A 46 29.81 9.36 7.64
CA ASN A 46 28.67 8.61 7.15
C ASN A 46 28.57 7.31 7.98
N VAL A 47 27.95 7.37 9.16
CA VAL A 47 27.42 6.14 9.77
C VAL A 47 26.45 5.59 8.74
N PRO A 48 26.59 4.33 8.27
CA PRO A 48 25.66 3.78 7.31
C PRO A 48 24.29 3.77 7.99
N ALA A 49 23.48 4.79 7.73
CA ALA A 49 22.07 4.84 8.07
C ALA A 49 21.53 3.55 7.50
N GLY A 50 21.27 2.59 8.40
CA GLY A 50 21.22 1.17 8.10
C GLY A 50 20.50 1.00 6.79
N LYS A 51 21.27 0.67 5.74
CA LYS A 51 20.77 0.73 4.38
C LYS A 51 19.43 0.03 4.40
N LYS A 52 18.40 0.64 3.80
CA LYS A 52 17.18 -0.05 3.38
C LYS A 52 17.56 -1.11 2.33
N GLU A 53 18.47 -2.00 2.66
CA GLU A 53 18.97 -3.05 1.80
C GLU A 53 17.86 -4.09 1.74
N LYS A 54 17.19 -4.07 0.59
CA LYS A 54 16.75 -5.29 -0.09
C LYS A 54 15.48 -5.93 0.45
N SER A 55 14.49 -5.15 0.90
CA SER A 55 13.13 -5.68 1.07
C SER A 55 12.38 -5.84 -0.26
N GLU A 56 12.75 -5.12 -1.32
CA GLU A 56 12.07 -5.20 -2.62
C GLU A 56 12.45 -6.46 -3.42
N SER A 57 13.74 -6.82 -3.43
CA SER A 57 14.21 -8.05 -4.11
C SER A 57 13.70 -9.33 -3.41
N ARG A 58 13.51 -9.32 -2.08
CA ARG A 58 12.87 -10.44 -1.36
C ARG A 58 11.36 -10.52 -1.63
N ARG A 59 10.70 -9.38 -1.87
CA ARG A 59 9.27 -9.32 -2.26
C ARG A 59 9.06 -9.83 -3.69
N SER A 60 9.94 -9.50 -4.64
CA SER A 60 9.83 -10.00 -6.03
C SER A 60 10.09 -11.50 -6.12
N ALA A 61 11.15 -12.02 -5.50
CA ALA A 61 11.46 -13.45 -5.53
C ALA A 61 10.37 -14.33 -4.87
N ARG A 62 9.70 -13.82 -3.82
CA ARG A 62 8.55 -14.50 -3.19
C ARG A 62 7.30 -14.45 -4.07
N SER A 63 7.12 -13.37 -4.84
CA SER A 63 6.04 -13.22 -5.82
C SER A 63 6.22 -14.18 -7.00
N GLU A 64 7.45 -14.31 -7.53
CA GLU A 64 7.79 -15.21 -8.64
C GLU A 64 7.51 -16.69 -8.27
N ARG A 65 7.93 -17.12 -7.06
CA ARG A 65 7.69 -18.49 -6.58
C ARG A 65 6.21 -18.80 -6.44
N ARG A 66 5.41 -17.87 -5.91
CA ARG A 66 3.94 -18.02 -5.84
C ARG A 66 3.31 -18.10 -7.23
N ARG A 67 3.82 -17.35 -8.21
CA ARG A 67 3.30 -17.38 -9.58
C ARG A 67 3.61 -18.69 -10.31
N SER A 68 4.77 -19.28 -10.03
CA SER A 68 5.15 -20.62 -10.52
C SER A 68 4.29 -21.72 -9.89
N GLU A 69 4.03 -21.65 -8.59
CA GLU A 69 3.20 -22.61 -7.85
C GLU A 69 1.74 -22.62 -8.34
N TYR A 70 1.21 -21.46 -8.73
CA TYR A 70 -0.11 -21.34 -9.36
C TYR A 70 -0.21 -21.89 -10.79
N LYS A 71 0.90 -22.03 -11.52
CA LYS A 71 0.91 -22.51 -12.92
C LYS A 71 1.08 -24.02 -13.04
N GLY A 72 1.63 -24.68 -12.02
CA GLY A 72 1.83 -26.14 -11.98
C GLY A 72 0.75 -26.92 -11.23
N ALA A 73 -0.06 -26.26 -10.41
CA ALA A 73 -1.16 -26.90 -9.70
C ALA A 73 -2.39 -27.07 -10.61
N GLN A 74 -2.46 -28.21 -11.30
CA GLN A 74 -3.70 -28.77 -11.81
C GLN A 74 -4.78 -28.65 -10.71
N LYS A 75 -5.88 -27.97 -11.06
CA LYS A 75 -7.00 -27.56 -10.22
C LYS A 75 -7.41 -28.64 -9.20
N LYS A 76 -6.93 -28.54 -7.96
CA LYS A 76 -7.64 -29.13 -6.81
C LYS A 76 -8.77 -28.16 -6.48
N ALA A 77 -10.01 -28.65 -6.48
CA ALA A 77 -11.18 -27.83 -6.13
C ALA A 77 -10.92 -27.13 -4.80
N LYS A 78 -11.14 -25.80 -4.76
CA LYS A 78 -11.16 -25.06 -3.49
C LYS A 78 -12.20 -25.74 -2.59
N PRO A 79 -11.95 -25.93 -1.28
CA PRO A 79 -12.99 -26.40 -0.39
C PRO A 79 -14.18 -25.46 -0.50
N ALA A 80 -15.40 -26.03 -0.56
CA ALA A 80 -16.62 -25.24 -0.63
C ALA A 80 -16.60 -24.19 0.48
N ALA A 81 -16.97 -22.95 0.14
CA ALA A 81 -17.15 -21.90 1.14
C ALA A 81 -18.11 -22.42 2.22
N PRO A 82 -17.92 -22.10 3.52
CA PRO A 82 -18.91 -22.44 4.52
C PRO A 82 -20.24 -21.81 4.09
N MET A 83 -21.19 -22.67 3.73
CA MET A 83 -22.55 -22.26 3.42
C MET A 83 -23.16 -21.86 4.77
N TYR A 84 -23.44 -20.57 4.96
CA TYR A 84 -24.43 -20.20 5.96
C TYR A 84 -25.75 -20.78 5.46
N ASP A 85 -26.25 -21.79 6.16
CA ASP A 85 -27.54 -22.43 5.88
C ASP A 85 -28.56 -21.76 6.80
N ASP A 86 -29.05 -20.61 6.38
CA ASP A 86 -30.20 -19.91 6.97
C ASP A 86 -31.53 -20.40 6.39
N GLY A 87 -31.59 -21.67 5.94
CA GLY A 87 -32.81 -22.48 5.84
C GLY A 87 -33.85 -22.07 4.79
N GLU A 88 -33.76 -20.88 4.21
CA GLU A 88 -34.69 -20.40 3.19
C GLU A 88 -34.06 -20.55 1.80
N LYS A 89 -34.40 -21.66 1.14
CA LYS A 89 -34.01 -21.87 -0.26
C LYS A 89 -34.89 -20.97 -1.15
N MET A 90 -34.29 -19.90 -1.66
CA MET A 90 -34.88 -19.06 -2.72
C MET A 90 -35.39 -19.94 -3.86
N THR A 91 -36.59 -19.65 -4.36
CA THR A 91 -37.15 -20.36 -5.51
C THR A 91 -36.32 -20.12 -6.77
N ALA A 92 -36.42 -21.01 -7.76
CA ALA A 92 -35.67 -20.87 -9.00
C ALA A 92 -35.99 -19.57 -9.76
N GLU A 93 -37.21 -19.03 -9.56
CA GLU A 93 -37.68 -17.78 -10.15
C GLU A 93 -37.02 -16.58 -9.47
N GLU A 94 -36.99 -16.55 -8.14
CA GLU A 94 -36.30 -15.51 -7.36
C GLU A 94 -34.78 -15.49 -7.62
N LEU A 95 -34.19 -16.67 -7.83
CA LEU A 95 -32.79 -16.78 -8.25
C LEU A 95 -32.56 -16.23 -9.67
N SER A 96 -33.49 -16.49 -10.60
CA SER A 96 -33.43 -15.96 -11.96
C SER A 96 -33.50 -14.43 -11.99
N ASP A 97 -34.41 -13.84 -11.22
CA ASP A 97 -34.61 -12.39 -11.15
C ASP A 97 -33.41 -11.68 -10.52
N LEU A 98 -32.83 -12.26 -9.47
CA LEU A 98 -31.62 -11.72 -8.85
C LEU A 98 -30.41 -11.78 -9.80
N ILE A 99 -30.27 -12.88 -10.54
CA ILE A 99 -29.22 -13.05 -11.55
C ILE A 99 -29.45 -12.11 -12.74
N SER A 100 -30.69 -11.80 -13.11
CA SER A 100 -30.98 -10.80 -14.15
C SER A 100 -30.62 -9.38 -13.70
N THR A 101 -31.01 -9.04 -12.46
CA THR A 101 -30.83 -7.70 -11.89
C THR A 101 -29.36 -7.38 -11.61
N TYR A 102 -28.59 -8.34 -11.09
CA TYR A 102 -27.19 -8.13 -10.67
C TYR A 102 -26.16 -8.91 -11.49
N GLY A 103 -26.59 -9.90 -12.26
CA GLY A 103 -25.73 -10.74 -13.09
C GLY A 103 -25.59 -10.27 -14.53
N SER A 104 -26.18 -9.13 -14.89
CA SER A 104 -25.84 -8.43 -16.14
C SER A 104 -24.33 -8.18 -16.17
N LYS A 105 -23.65 -8.88 -17.08
CA LYS A 105 -22.20 -8.82 -17.31
C LYS A 105 -21.77 -7.52 -18.00
N ASP A 106 -22.65 -6.54 -18.08
CA ASP A 106 -22.34 -5.18 -18.49
C ASP A 106 -21.64 -4.51 -17.31
N LYS A 107 -20.36 -4.84 -17.16
CA LYS A 107 -19.47 -4.04 -16.33
C LYS A 107 -19.65 -2.60 -16.80
N PRO A 108 -20.02 -1.64 -15.93
CA PRO A 108 -19.99 -0.25 -16.35
C PRO A 108 -18.61 0.00 -16.94
N VAL A 109 -18.55 0.56 -18.15
CA VAL A 109 -17.29 0.88 -18.79
C VAL A 109 -16.55 1.77 -17.81
N ARG A 110 -15.57 1.20 -17.13
CA ARG A 110 -14.75 1.93 -16.17
C ARG A 110 -13.93 2.87 -17.02
N GLU A 111 -14.39 4.11 -17.12
CA GLU A 111 -13.64 5.16 -17.79
C GLU A 111 -12.26 5.21 -17.15
N GLN A 112 -11.25 4.88 -17.96
CA GLN A 112 -9.88 4.98 -17.49
C GLN A 112 -9.65 6.46 -17.22
N PRO A 113 -9.09 6.82 -16.04
CA PRO A 113 -8.76 8.20 -15.78
C PRO A 113 -7.86 8.70 -16.91
N ARG A 114 -8.26 9.82 -17.52
CA ARG A 114 -7.48 10.43 -18.60
C ARG A 114 -6.07 10.69 -18.07
N LYS A 115 -5.06 10.25 -18.82
CA LYS A 115 -3.67 10.56 -18.50
C LYS A 115 -3.36 11.95 -19.03
N PHE A 116 -3.12 12.88 -18.13
CA PHE A 116 -2.65 14.22 -18.46
C PHE A 116 -1.14 14.19 -18.61
N LYS A 117 -0.61 14.92 -19.59
CA LYS A 117 0.82 15.02 -19.85
C LYS A 117 1.48 15.86 -18.76
N ASP A 118 0.84 16.97 -18.39
CA ASP A 118 1.34 17.93 -17.41
C ASP A 118 0.22 18.43 -16.48
N PHE A 119 0.61 19.02 -15.34
CA PHE A 119 -0.32 19.53 -14.33
C PHE A 119 -1.23 20.64 -14.88
N ASP A 120 -0.72 21.48 -15.79
CA ASP A 120 -1.51 22.54 -16.41
C ASP A 120 -2.62 21.99 -17.31
N GLU A 121 -2.37 20.87 -18.02
CA GLU A 121 -3.40 20.18 -18.80
C GLU A 121 -4.50 19.61 -17.90
N TYR A 122 -4.11 19.08 -16.74
CA TYR A 122 -5.06 18.61 -15.73
C TYR A 122 -5.92 19.76 -15.21
N ILE A 123 -5.31 20.89 -14.85
CA ILE A 123 -6.03 22.07 -14.34
C ILE A 123 -6.96 22.67 -15.40
N ASN A 124 -6.51 22.80 -16.64
CA ASN A 124 -7.35 23.29 -17.72
C ASN A 124 -8.52 22.35 -18.03
N SER A 125 -8.32 21.03 -17.90
CA SER A 125 -9.41 20.06 -18.04
C SER A 125 -10.44 20.12 -16.91
N LEU A 126 -10.01 20.54 -15.71
CA LEU A 126 -10.85 20.64 -14.52
C LEU A 126 -11.64 21.95 -14.51
N LEU A 127 -11.01 23.03 -14.94
CA LEU A 127 -11.60 24.36 -14.93
C LEU A 127 -12.57 24.59 -16.08
N GLY A 128 -12.52 23.78 -17.14
CA GLY A 128 -13.44 23.82 -18.28
C GLY A 128 -13.42 25.18 -18.96
N SER A 129 -12.86 25.27 -20.17
CA SER A 129 -12.93 26.49 -20.96
C SER A 129 -14.38 26.81 -21.33
N SER A 130 -15.12 27.45 -20.43
CA SER A 130 -16.38 28.12 -20.71
C SER A 130 -16.06 29.55 -21.11
N GLU A 131 -15.50 29.71 -22.31
CA GLU A 131 -15.39 30.99 -22.99
C GLU A 131 -15.24 30.65 -24.48
N ASP A 132 -16.38 30.60 -25.16
CA ASP A 132 -16.59 31.12 -26.52
C ASP A 132 -17.93 30.59 -27.07
N ASP A 133 -19.02 31.30 -26.78
CA ASP A 133 -20.12 31.43 -27.74
C ASP A 133 -20.38 32.92 -27.92
N LYS A 134 -20.10 33.38 -29.15
CA LYS A 134 -20.46 34.69 -29.69
C LYS A 134 -21.93 34.77 -30.04
#